data_AF-D3CTK2-F1
#
_entry.id   AF-D3CTK2-F1
#
_cell.length_a   1.000
_cell.length_b   1.000
_cell.length_c   1.000
_cell.angle_alpha   90.00
_cell.angle_beta   90.00
_cell.angle_gamma   90.00
#
_symmetry.space_group_name_H-M   'P 1'
#
loop_
_entity.id
_entity.type
_entity.pdbx_description
1 polymer ?
#
loop_
_entity_poly.entity_id
_entity_poly.type
_entity_poly.pdbx_seq_one_letter_code
_entity_poly.pdbx_strand_id
1 'polypeptide(L)'
;MSHGRTGDELPADDLDALTRTMADIEYLARSGSALAAQAEGHFVAAPGLVELADTECLDGPSGLRPWLDDLRAARESGRDEKDVATGIAAWRLRAESTREIVRTMVDTNDRVIQESTELLSELRHRLEGFQVKAGHFGVAEEPELFRLHAAAQEALGRPPVDLDAAARLVAEYVAAVNRHGPDAPDAPDTPEAR
;
A
#
# COMPACT_ATOMS: atom_id res chain seq x y z
N MET A 1 24.15 47.59 40.83
CA MET A 1 22.71 47.67 40.49
C MET A 1 22.60 47.44 39.00
N SER A 2 21.75 46.48 38.56
CA SER A 2 21.08 46.41 37.25
C SER A 2 21.96 46.41 35.97
N HIS A 3 21.87 45.47 35.04
CA HIS A 3 20.73 44.70 34.56
C HIS A 3 21.14 43.29 34.12
N GLY A 4 20.47 42.28 34.68
CA GLY A 4 20.23 41.04 33.96
C GLY A 4 19.02 41.24 33.06
N ARG A 5 19.19 40.98 31.76
CA ARG A 5 18.14 40.50 30.85
C ARG A 5 18.75 40.16 29.50
N THR A 6 18.92 38.88 29.25
CA THR A 6 18.71 38.24 27.94
C THR A 6 18.17 36.86 28.30
N GLY A 7 16.88 36.86 28.63
CA GLY A 7 16.08 35.65 28.47
C GLY A 7 16.13 35.34 26.99
N ASP A 8 16.68 34.18 26.69
CA ASP A 8 16.71 33.58 25.37
C ASP A 8 15.26 33.20 25.04
N GLU A 9 14.47 34.19 24.64
CA GLU A 9 13.08 34.00 24.20
C GLU A 9 13.09 32.90 23.13
N LEU A 10 12.61 31.71 23.46
CA LEU A 10 12.33 30.67 22.48
C LEU A 10 11.51 31.33 21.36
N PRO A 11 11.99 31.38 20.11
CA PRO A 11 11.31 32.15 19.08
C PRO A 11 9.89 31.59 18.88
N ALA A 12 8.93 32.48 18.59
CA ALA A 12 7.56 32.06 18.21
C ALA A 12 7.58 31.06 17.04
N ASP A 13 8.63 31.15 16.19
CA ASP A 13 8.92 30.22 15.09
C ASP A 13 8.96 28.75 15.50
N ASP A 14 9.27 28.42 16.75
CA ASP A 14 9.36 27.02 17.19
C ASP A 14 8.00 26.33 17.26
N LEU A 15 6.96 26.97 17.80
CA LEU A 15 5.63 26.35 17.91
C LEU A 15 4.91 26.28 16.56
N ASP A 16 5.13 27.26 15.68
CA ASP A 16 4.62 27.23 14.31
C ASP A 16 5.30 26.13 13.47
N ALA A 17 6.58 25.86 13.72
CA ALA A 17 7.26 24.70 13.14
C ALA A 17 6.65 23.37 13.64
N LEU A 18 6.38 23.23 14.94
CA LEU A 18 5.72 22.05 15.50
C LEU A 18 4.33 21.81 14.88
N THR A 19 3.58 22.90 14.68
CA THR A 19 2.26 22.86 14.03
C THR A 19 2.34 22.30 12.60
N ARG A 20 3.33 22.76 11.83
CA ARG A 20 3.58 22.25 10.47
C ARG A 20 3.96 20.77 10.49
N THR A 21 4.85 20.37 11.41
CA THR A 21 5.21 18.95 11.58
C THR A 21 4.00 18.08 11.91
N MET A 22 3.09 18.54 12.77
CA MET A 22 1.85 17.81 13.07
C MET A 22 0.98 17.64 11.83
N ALA A 23 0.76 18.72 11.08
CA ALA A 23 -0.02 18.70 9.85
C ALA A 23 0.57 17.73 8.80
N ASP A 24 1.90 17.68 8.67
CA ASP A 24 2.60 16.73 7.78
C ASP A 24 2.34 15.27 8.20
N ILE A 25 2.43 14.96 9.50
CA ILE A 25 2.16 13.61 10.01
C ILE A 25 0.71 13.21 9.75
N GLU A 26 -0.25 14.10 10.01
CA GLU A 26 -1.68 13.86 9.76
C GLU A 26 -1.98 13.67 8.26
N TYR A 27 -1.30 14.43 7.40
CA TYR A 27 -1.40 14.25 5.96
C TYR A 27 -0.88 12.88 5.51
N LEU A 28 0.28 12.44 6.03
CA LEU A 28 0.85 11.14 5.72
C LEU A 28 -0.05 10.00 6.21
N ALA A 29 -0.59 10.11 7.44
CA ALA A 29 -1.47 9.09 8.00
C ALA A 29 -2.77 8.94 7.18
N ARG A 30 -3.37 10.06 6.77
CA ARG A 30 -4.54 10.06 5.89
C ARG A 30 -4.22 9.49 4.50
N SER A 31 -3.07 9.86 3.93
CA SER A 31 -2.61 9.33 2.64
C SER A 31 -2.44 7.81 2.70
N GLY A 32 -1.80 7.28 3.75
CA GLY A 32 -1.64 5.83 3.93
C GLY A 32 -2.95 5.08 4.10
N SER A 33 -3.91 5.67 4.81
CA SER A 33 -5.27 5.11 4.96
C SER A 33 -6.04 5.12 3.62
N ALA A 34 -5.88 6.19 2.83
CA ALA A 34 -6.50 6.28 1.50
C ALA A 34 -5.91 5.25 0.53
N LEU A 35 -4.60 4.98 0.60
CA LEU A 35 -3.96 3.91 -0.18
C LEU A 35 -4.53 2.54 0.18
N ALA A 36 -4.67 2.23 1.48
CA ALA A 36 -5.27 0.97 1.91
C ALA A 36 -6.72 0.81 1.40
N ALA A 37 -7.55 1.85 1.56
CA ALA A 37 -8.92 1.84 1.06
C ALA A 37 -9.00 1.71 -0.48
N GLN A 38 -8.08 2.35 -1.21
CA GLN A 38 -7.97 2.19 -2.66
C GLN A 38 -7.64 0.74 -3.02
N ALA A 39 -6.66 0.14 -2.35
CA ALA A 39 -6.24 -1.23 -2.59
C ALA A 39 -7.39 -2.23 -2.36
N GLU A 40 -8.15 -2.07 -1.28
CA GLU A 40 -9.34 -2.88 -1.00
C GLU A 40 -10.44 -2.75 -2.07
N GLY A 41 -10.56 -1.57 -2.68
CA GLY A 41 -11.46 -1.35 -3.81
C GLY A 41 -11.03 -2.05 -5.10
N HIS A 42 -9.73 -2.36 -5.24
CA HIS A 42 -9.15 -2.94 -6.46
C HIS A 42 -8.82 -4.42 -6.36
N PHE A 43 -8.47 -4.92 -5.17
CA PHE A 43 -7.96 -6.27 -4.96
C PHE A 43 -8.66 -6.96 -3.80
N VAL A 44 -8.95 -8.25 -3.95
CA VAL A 44 -9.44 -9.08 -2.84
C VAL A 44 -8.27 -9.33 -1.90
N ALA A 45 -8.39 -8.81 -0.66
CA ALA A 45 -7.44 -9.06 0.43
C ALA A 45 -5.97 -8.91 0.01
N ALA A 46 -5.55 -7.70 -0.40
CA ALA A 46 -4.16 -7.39 -0.74
C ALA A 46 -3.23 -7.71 0.45
N PRO A 47 -2.49 -8.84 0.43
CA PRO A 47 -1.75 -9.30 1.60
C PRO A 47 -0.60 -8.33 1.86
N GLY A 48 -0.42 -7.94 3.12
CA GLY A 48 0.68 -7.06 3.53
C GLY A 48 0.37 -5.57 3.53
N LEU A 49 -0.87 -5.16 3.26
CA LEU A 49 -1.33 -3.83 3.65
C LEU A 49 -1.22 -3.66 5.16
N VAL A 50 -0.76 -2.49 5.58
CA VAL A 50 -0.57 -2.10 6.97
C VAL A 50 -1.51 -0.93 7.26
N GLU A 51 -2.34 -1.08 8.27
CA GLU A 51 -3.08 0.03 8.85
C GLU A 51 -2.28 0.68 9.98
N LEU A 52 -2.56 1.96 10.23
CA LEU A 52 -2.02 2.63 11.41
C LEU A 52 -2.69 2.05 12.65
N ALA A 53 -2.02 1.08 13.28
CA ALA A 53 -2.57 0.30 14.39
C ALA A 53 -2.97 1.13 15.62
N ASP A 54 -2.44 2.34 15.76
CA ASP A 54 -2.69 3.19 16.91
C ASP A 54 -2.94 4.65 16.49
N THR A 55 -4.19 4.99 16.20
CA THR A 55 -4.61 6.39 16.00
C THR A 55 -4.56 7.21 17.30
N GLU A 56 -4.48 6.56 18.47
CA GLU A 56 -4.35 7.25 19.76
C GLU A 56 -2.99 7.95 19.90
N CYS A 57 -1.97 7.55 19.13
CA CYS A 57 -0.68 8.24 19.13
C CYS A 57 -0.77 9.69 18.62
N LEU A 58 -1.75 10.00 17.77
CA LEU A 58 -2.01 11.36 17.27
C LEU A 58 -3.05 12.08 18.15
N ASP A 59 -4.18 11.41 18.39
CA ASP A 59 -5.41 12.06 18.84
C ASP A 59 -5.84 11.66 20.25
N GLY A 60 -5.20 10.64 20.84
CA GLY A 60 -5.50 10.18 22.18
C GLY A 60 -5.13 11.22 23.24
N PRO A 61 -5.56 11.04 24.51
CA PRO A 61 -5.30 11.99 25.60
C PRO A 61 -3.81 12.27 25.85
N SER A 62 -2.92 11.37 25.41
CA SER A 62 -1.46 11.52 25.46
C SER A 62 -0.82 11.55 24.06
N GLY A 63 -1.63 11.85 23.05
CA GLY A 63 -1.22 11.96 21.65
C GLY A 63 -0.49 13.28 21.36
N LEU A 64 0.10 13.35 20.17
CA LEU A 64 0.88 14.52 19.74
C LEU A 64 0.05 15.81 19.66
N ARG A 65 -1.24 15.73 19.29
CA ARG A 65 -2.09 16.92 19.13
C ARG A 65 -2.43 17.57 20.47
N PRO A 66 -2.99 16.85 21.46
CA PRO A 66 -3.29 17.47 22.77
C PRO A 66 -2.02 17.96 23.46
N TRP A 67 -0.90 17.25 23.30
CA TRP A 67 0.38 17.70 23.88
C TRP A 67 0.89 19.01 23.23
N LEU A 68 0.72 19.19 21.92
CA LEU A 68 1.06 20.46 21.27
C LEU A 68 0.19 21.61 21.79
N ASP A 69 -1.09 21.36 22.02
CA ASP A 69 -2.01 22.36 22.58
C ASP A 69 -1.64 22.71 24.03
N ASP A 70 -1.24 21.72 24.84
CA ASP A 70 -0.73 21.95 26.19
C ASP A 70 0.56 22.80 26.21
N LEU A 71 1.47 22.58 25.25
CA LEU A 71 2.69 23.38 25.11
C LEU A 71 2.38 24.83 24.73
N ARG A 72 1.40 25.06 23.85
CA ARG A 72 0.91 26.40 23.51
C ARG A 72 0.31 27.10 24.73
N ALA A 73 -0.59 26.43 25.44
CA ALA A 73 -1.23 26.96 26.63
C ALA A 73 -0.23 27.27 27.76
N ALA A 74 0.79 26.42 27.94
CA ALA A 74 1.85 26.64 28.91
C ALA A 74 2.67 27.90 28.59
N ARG A 75 2.98 28.14 27.31
CA ARG A 75 3.68 29.34 26.86
C ARG A 75 2.84 30.60 27.05
N GLU A 76 1.57 30.57 26.66
CA GLU A 76 0.62 31.68 26.83
C GLU A 76 0.40 32.05 28.30
N SER A 77 0.42 31.06 29.19
CA SER A 77 0.27 31.25 30.63
C SER A 77 1.54 31.74 31.33
N GLY A 78 2.65 31.93 30.59
CA GLY A 78 3.92 32.40 31.14
C GLY A 78 4.62 31.37 32.04
N ARG A 79 4.49 30.07 31.76
CA ARG A 79 5.29 29.04 32.44
C ARG A 79 6.79 29.28 32.23
N ASP A 80 7.58 28.63 33.07
CA ASP A 80 9.04 28.63 32.94
C ASP A 80 9.47 28.19 31.53
N GLU A 81 10.26 29.06 30.89
CA GLU A 81 10.71 28.90 29.51
C GLU A 81 11.54 27.63 29.31
N LYS A 82 12.32 27.21 30.32
CA LYS A 82 13.14 26.01 30.25
C LYS A 82 12.29 24.75 30.25
N ASP A 83 11.19 24.75 31.00
CA ASP A 83 10.24 23.63 31.02
C ASP A 83 9.53 23.52 29.66
N VAL A 84 9.14 24.65 29.06
CA VAL A 84 8.55 24.70 27.72
C VAL A 84 9.55 24.22 26.66
N ALA A 85 10.81 24.66 26.70
CA ALA A 85 11.88 24.20 25.80
C ALA A 85 12.05 22.68 25.86
N THR A 86 12.09 22.14 27.09
CA THR A 86 12.23 20.70 27.35
C THR A 86 11.04 19.93 26.78
N GLY A 87 9.82 20.45 26.98
CA GLY A 87 8.61 19.89 26.42
C GLY A 87 8.61 19.88 24.89
N ILE A 88 9.04 20.97 24.24
CA ILE A 88 9.18 21.08 22.78
C ILE A 88 10.19 20.04 22.26
N ALA A 89 11.35 19.88 22.90
CA ALA A 89 12.35 18.91 22.50
C ALA A 89 11.83 17.47 22.60
N ALA A 90 11.13 17.14 23.68
CA ALA A 90 10.50 15.84 23.86
C ALA A 90 9.39 15.58 22.84
N TRP A 91 8.58 16.61 22.55
CA TRP A 91 7.53 16.53 21.53
C TRP A 91 8.13 16.24 20.16
N ARG A 92 9.19 16.96 19.77
CA ARG A 92 9.90 16.75 18.48
C ARG A 92 10.42 15.33 18.34
N LEU A 93 11.01 14.77 19.39
CA LEU A 93 11.51 13.39 19.38
C LEU A 93 10.38 12.38 19.13
N ARG A 94 9.24 12.54 19.82
CA ARG A 94 8.08 11.66 19.63
C ARG A 94 7.44 11.84 18.25
N ALA A 95 7.36 13.09 17.77
CA ALA A 95 6.82 13.41 16.46
C ALA A 95 7.67 12.78 15.33
N GLU A 96 9.00 12.82 15.43
CA GLU A 96 9.88 12.18 14.46
C GLU A 96 9.70 10.66 14.43
N SER A 97 9.66 10.01 15.60
CA SER A 97 9.40 8.57 15.68
C SER A 97 8.03 8.19 15.10
N THR A 98 6.99 8.99 15.39
CA THR A 98 5.64 8.77 14.85
C THR A 98 5.63 8.95 13.33
N ARG A 99 6.32 9.99 12.83
CA ARG A 99 6.46 10.26 11.40
C ARG A 99 7.16 9.11 10.69
N GLU A 100 8.21 8.55 11.26
CA GLU A 100 8.93 7.41 10.69
C GLU A 100 8.02 6.18 10.55
N ILE A 101 7.25 5.86 11.60
CA ILE A 101 6.27 4.76 11.59
C ILE A 101 5.23 4.97 10.48
N VAL A 102 4.64 6.17 10.41
CA VAL A 102 3.63 6.50 9.41
C VAL A 102 4.22 6.47 8.00
N ARG A 103 5.45 6.94 7.79
CA ARG A 103 6.13 6.89 6.50
C ARG A 103 6.37 5.44 6.07
N THR A 104 6.89 4.59 6.96
CA THR A 104 7.09 3.16 6.66
C THR A 104 5.79 2.46 6.30
N MET A 105 4.68 2.80 6.97
CA MET A 105 3.35 2.30 6.59
C MET A 105 2.96 2.75 5.17
N VAL A 106 3.09 4.04 4.84
CA VAL A 106 2.79 4.57 3.50
C VAL A 106 3.64 3.87 2.43
N ASP A 107 4.96 3.80 2.64
CA ASP A 107 5.90 3.18 1.70
C ASP A 107 5.59 1.69 1.50
N THR A 108 5.18 0.99 2.57
CA THR A 108 4.78 -0.43 2.50
C THR A 108 3.50 -0.60 1.69
N ASN A 109 2.48 0.22 1.96
CA ASN A 109 1.20 0.14 1.26
C ASN A 109 1.35 0.48 -0.22
N ASP A 110 2.11 1.53 -0.54
CA ASP A 110 2.40 1.94 -1.92
C ASP A 110 3.09 0.82 -2.71
N ARG A 111 4.11 0.18 -2.11
CA ARG A 111 4.79 -0.98 -2.72
C ARG A 111 3.83 -2.14 -2.98
N VAL A 112 2.99 -2.51 -2.01
CA VAL A 112 2.02 -3.61 -2.16
C VAL A 112 1.03 -3.32 -3.30
N ILE A 113 0.56 -2.07 -3.42
CA ILE A 113 -0.35 -1.64 -4.49
C ILE A 113 0.36 -1.71 -5.85
N GLN A 114 1.60 -1.21 -5.92
CA GLN A 114 2.40 -1.25 -7.14
C GLN A 114 2.60 -2.69 -7.61
N GLU A 115 3.09 -3.57 -6.73
CA GLU A 115 3.33 -4.99 -7.03
C GLU A 115 2.04 -5.70 -7.49
N SER A 116 0.91 -5.43 -6.83
CA SER A 116 -0.40 -5.99 -7.19
C SER A 116 -0.88 -5.50 -8.57
N THR A 117 -0.64 -4.23 -8.89
CA THR A 117 -1.00 -3.62 -10.17
C THR A 117 -0.12 -4.13 -11.31
N GLU A 118 1.18 -4.31 -11.06
CA GLU A 118 2.13 -4.90 -12.00
C GLU A 118 1.75 -6.35 -12.30
N LEU A 119 1.45 -7.16 -11.29
CA LEU A 119 0.99 -8.53 -11.47
C LEU A 119 -0.32 -8.60 -12.27
N LEU A 120 -1.31 -7.76 -11.96
CA LEU A 120 -2.55 -7.69 -12.73
C LEU A 120 -2.27 -7.40 -14.22
N SER A 121 -1.35 -6.47 -14.49
CA SER A 121 -0.94 -6.11 -15.84
C SER A 121 -0.25 -7.28 -16.53
N GLU A 122 0.69 -7.96 -15.85
CA GLU A 122 1.38 -9.14 -16.38
C GLU A 122 0.39 -10.26 -16.76
N LEU A 123 -0.57 -10.56 -15.87
CA LEU A 123 -1.57 -11.61 -16.10
C LEU A 123 -2.44 -11.30 -17.33
N ARG A 124 -2.83 -10.04 -17.52
CA ARG A 124 -3.58 -9.61 -18.72
C ARG A 124 -2.76 -9.79 -19.99
N HIS A 125 -1.54 -9.28 -20.02
CA HIS A 125 -0.64 -9.43 -21.17
C HIS A 125 -0.39 -10.91 -21.50
N ARG A 126 -0.23 -11.75 -20.46
CA ARG A 126 -0.03 -13.18 -20.64
C ARG A 126 -1.28 -13.86 -21.22
N LEU A 127 -2.48 -13.53 -20.73
CA LEU A 127 -3.73 -14.06 -21.28
C LEU A 127 -3.89 -13.71 -22.76
N GLU A 128 -3.69 -12.43 -23.11
CA GLU A 128 -3.75 -11.93 -24.49
C GLU A 128 -2.73 -12.62 -25.41
N GLY A 129 -1.48 -12.74 -24.97
CA GLY A 129 -0.43 -13.40 -25.74
C GLY A 129 -0.75 -14.87 -26.04
N PHE A 130 -1.31 -15.58 -25.07
CA PHE A 130 -1.72 -16.97 -25.27
C PHE A 130 -3.04 -17.13 -26.04
N GLN A 131 -3.93 -16.14 -26.02
CA GLN A 131 -5.08 -16.07 -26.91
C GLN A 131 -4.64 -15.97 -28.38
N VAL A 132 -3.67 -15.09 -28.67
CA VAL A 132 -3.07 -14.99 -30.00
C VAL A 132 -2.43 -16.33 -30.41
N LYS A 133 -1.69 -16.98 -29.51
CA LYS A 133 -1.06 -18.28 -29.76
C LYS A 133 -2.09 -19.38 -30.06
N ALA A 134 -3.18 -19.47 -29.28
CA ALA A 134 -4.26 -20.41 -29.54
C ALA A 134 -4.90 -20.20 -30.92
N GLY A 135 -5.03 -18.94 -31.37
CA GLY A 135 -5.47 -18.60 -32.71
C GLY A 135 -4.52 -19.10 -33.80
N HIS A 136 -3.20 -18.97 -33.61
CA HIS A 136 -2.20 -19.50 -34.55
C HIS A 136 -2.23 -21.03 -34.64
N PHE A 137 -2.54 -21.72 -33.54
CA PHE A 137 -2.74 -23.17 -33.53
C PHE A 137 -4.10 -23.61 -34.09
N GLY A 138 -5.03 -22.67 -34.34
CA GLY A 138 -6.38 -22.98 -34.81
C GLY A 138 -7.29 -23.61 -33.75
N VAL A 139 -6.93 -23.52 -32.46
CA VAL A 139 -7.64 -24.16 -31.34
C VAL A 139 -8.38 -23.16 -30.45
N ALA A 140 -8.34 -21.86 -30.78
CA ALA A 140 -8.97 -20.82 -29.96
C ALA A 140 -10.47 -21.04 -29.71
N GLU A 141 -11.18 -21.66 -30.64
CA GLU A 141 -12.62 -21.95 -30.54
C GLU A 141 -12.93 -23.31 -29.89
N GLU A 142 -11.90 -24.08 -29.49
CA GLU A 142 -12.13 -25.33 -28.80
C GLU A 142 -12.91 -25.09 -27.49
N PRO A 143 -13.97 -25.86 -27.19
CA PRO A 143 -14.87 -25.56 -26.07
C PRO A 143 -14.20 -25.51 -24.69
N GLU A 144 -13.09 -26.22 -24.49
CA GLU A 144 -12.31 -26.13 -23.25
C GLU A 144 -11.52 -24.82 -23.16
N LEU A 145 -10.74 -24.49 -24.20
CA LEU A 145 -9.93 -23.28 -24.27
C LEU A 145 -10.77 -22.02 -24.22
N PHE A 146 -11.91 -22.00 -24.93
CA PHE A 146 -12.86 -20.89 -24.88
C PHE A 146 -13.38 -20.64 -23.45
N ARG A 147 -13.74 -21.71 -22.72
CA ARG A 147 -14.21 -21.60 -21.33
C ARG A 147 -13.11 -21.13 -20.38
N LEU A 148 -11.90 -21.68 -20.50
CA LEU A 148 -10.76 -21.29 -19.68
C LEU A 148 -10.37 -19.82 -19.91
N HIS A 149 -10.33 -19.38 -21.17
CA HIS A 149 -10.08 -18.00 -21.53
C HIS A 149 -11.16 -17.06 -20.93
N ALA A 150 -12.45 -17.40 -21.11
CA ALA A 150 -13.54 -16.60 -20.57
C ALA A 150 -13.47 -16.49 -19.04
N ALA A 151 -13.18 -17.59 -18.35
CA ALA A 151 -13.03 -17.59 -16.90
C ALA A 151 -11.86 -16.72 -16.43
N ALA A 152 -10.69 -16.82 -17.09
CA ALA A 152 -9.53 -15.98 -16.78
C ALA A 152 -9.81 -14.49 -17.06
N GLN A 153 -10.48 -14.19 -18.18
CA GLN A 153 -10.86 -12.82 -18.54
C GLN A 153 -11.83 -12.21 -17.52
N GLU A 154 -12.83 -12.98 -17.07
CA GLU A 154 -13.77 -12.51 -16.06
C GLU A 154 -13.08 -12.27 -14.71
N ALA A 155 -12.19 -13.16 -14.29
CA ALA A 155 -11.43 -13.01 -13.05
C ALA A 155 -10.52 -11.76 -13.06
N LEU A 156 -9.95 -11.39 -14.21
CA LEU A 156 -9.09 -10.20 -14.36
C LEU A 156 -9.85 -8.90 -14.64
N GLY A 157 -11.12 -8.99 -15.04
CA GLY A 157 -11.88 -7.89 -15.61
C GLY A 157 -12.70 -7.08 -14.60
N ARG A 158 -13.01 -7.65 -13.42
CA ARG A 158 -13.93 -7.03 -12.46
C ARG A 158 -13.27 -6.82 -11.09
N PRO A 159 -13.13 -5.57 -10.61
CA PRO A 159 -12.69 -5.30 -9.25
C PRO A 159 -13.79 -5.65 -8.22
N PRO A 160 -13.41 -6.04 -6.99
CA PRO A 160 -12.04 -6.32 -6.56
C PRO A 160 -11.51 -7.63 -7.18
N VAL A 161 -10.26 -7.62 -7.64
CA VAL A 161 -9.61 -8.76 -8.31
C VAL A 161 -8.92 -9.66 -7.28
N ASP A 162 -9.26 -10.94 -7.29
CA ASP A 162 -8.49 -11.97 -6.58
C ASP A 162 -7.32 -12.40 -7.49
N LEU A 163 -6.12 -11.87 -7.21
CA LEU A 163 -4.92 -12.11 -8.02
C LEU A 163 -4.48 -13.58 -7.99
N ASP A 164 -4.66 -14.29 -6.88
CA ASP A 164 -4.29 -15.71 -6.76
C ASP A 164 -5.24 -16.60 -7.56
N ALA A 165 -6.55 -16.33 -7.51
CA ALA A 165 -7.53 -17.01 -8.35
C ALA A 165 -7.29 -16.71 -9.84
N ALA A 166 -7.06 -15.44 -10.20
CA ALA A 166 -6.80 -15.05 -11.58
C ALA A 166 -5.50 -15.68 -12.12
N ALA A 167 -4.42 -15.70 -11.34
CA ALA A 167 -3.16 -16.31 -11.73
C ALA A 167 -3.31 -17.81 -12.01
N ARG A 168 -4.08 -18.54 -11.20
CA ARG A 168 -4.38 -19.96 -11.44
C ARG A 168 -5.14 -20.18 -12.75
N LEU A 169 -6.18 -19.41 -13.01
CA LEU A 169 -6.97 -19.51 -14.25
C LEU A 169 -6.13 -19.20 -15.50
N VAL A 170 -5.29 -18.16 -15.44
CA VAL A 170 -4.36 -17.85 -16.53
C VAL A 170 -3.36 -18.99 -16.74
N ALA A 171 -2.81 -19.57 -15.66
CA ALA A 171 -1.87 -20.69 -15.76
C ALA A 171 -2.53 -21.94 -16.36
N GLU A 172 -3.77 -22.26 -15.98
CA GLU A 172 -4.55 -23.35 -16.55
C GLU A 172 -4.80 -23.17 -18.05
N TYR A 173 -5.21 -21.97 -18.47
CA TYR A 173 -5.38 -21.63 -19.88
C TYR A 173 -4.07 -21.75 -20.66
N VAL A 174 -2.98 -21.19 -20.13
CA VAL A 174 -1.63 -21.27 -20.72
C VAL A 174 -1.18 -22.73 -20.89
N ALA A 175 -1.38 -23.55 -19.86
CA ALA A 175 -1.04 -24.97 -19.90
C ALA A 175 -1.86 -25.70 -20.97
N ALA A 176 -3.17 -25.40 -21.06
CA ALA A 176 -4.04 -25.99 -22.07
C ALA A 176 -3.58 -25.62 -23.49
N VAL A 177 -3.35 -24.33 -23.79
CA VAL A 177 -2.86 -23.88 -25.11
C VAL A 177 -1.54 -24.56 -25.49
N ASN A 178 -0.62 -24.73 -24.53
CA ASN A 178 0.66 -25.37 -24.81
C ASN A 178 0.54 -26.87 -25.16
N ARG A 179 -0.50 -27.57 -24.72
CA ARG A 179 -0.75 -28.98 -25.11
C ARG A 179 -1.08 -29.14 -26.59
N HIS A 180 -1.45 -28.06 -27.30
CA HIS A 180 -1.72 -28.07 -28.74
C HIS A 180 -0.54 -27.57 -29.58
N GLY A 181 0.58 -27.21 -28.93
CA GLY A 181 1.78 -26.74 -29.63
C GLY A 181 2.60 -27.87 -30.24
N PRO A 182 3.59 -27.52 -31.09
CA PRO A 182 4.48 -28.50 -31.75
C PRO A 182 5.36 -29.32 -30.78
N ASP A 183 5.50 -28.88 -29.53
CA ASP A 183 6.20 -29.61 -28.44
C ASP A 183 5.23 -30.41 -27.54
N ALA A 184 3.99 -30.66 -27.99
CA ALA A 184 3.06 -31.51 -27.25
C ALA A 184 3.68 -32.90 -27.05
N PRO A 185 3.63 -33.48 -25.84
CA PRO A 185 4.11 -34.85 -25.66
C PRO A 185 3.32 -35.75 -26.60
N ASP A 186 4.05 -36.43 -27.51
CA ASP A 186 3.46 -37.43 -28.40
C ASP A 186 2.59 -38.36 -27.55
N ALA A 187 1.31 -38.48 -27.92
CA ALA A 187 0.40 -39.42 -27.30
C ALA A 187 1.07 -40.81 -27.34
N PRO A 188 0.98 -41.63 -26.26
CA PRO A 188 1.61 -42.94 -26.26
C PRO A 188 1.10 -43.75 -27.45
N ASP A 189 2.03 -44.16 -28.32
CA ASP A 189 1.81 -45.07 -29.45
C ASP A 189 0.95 -46.24 -28.96
N THR A 190 -0.28 -46.29 -29.44
CA THR A 190 -1.17 -47.41 -29.16
C THR A 190 -0.59 -48.63 -29.88
N PRO A 191 -0.20 -49.71 -29.18
CA PRO A 191 0.42 -50.85 -29.84
C PRO A 191 -0.62 -51.53 -30.73
N GLU A 192 -0.33 -51.60 -32.04
CA GLU A 192 -1.11 -52.41 -32.98
C GLU A 192 -1.15 -53.86 -32.50
N ALA A 193 -2.36 -54.33 -32.21
CA ALA A 193 -2.63 -55.72 -31.91
C ALA A 193 -2.42 -56.57 -33.18
N ARG A 194 -1.56 -57.59 -33.04
CA ARG A 194 -1.31 -58.62 -34.07
C ARG A 194 -2.48 -59.56 -34.27
#